data_AF-A0A8J7L2B0-F1
#
_entry.id   AF-A0A8J7L2B0-F1
#
_cell.length_a   1.000
_cell.length_b   1.000
_cell.length_c   1.000
_cell.angle_alpha   90.00
_cell.angle_beta   90.00
_cell.angle_gamma   90.00
#
_symmetry.space_group_name_H-M   'P 1'
#
loop_
_entity.id
_entity.type
_entity.pdbx_description
1 polymer ?
#
loop_
_entity_poly.entity_id
_entity_poly.type
_entity_poly.pdbx_seq_one_letter_code
_entity_poly.pdbx_strand_id
1 'polypeptide(L)'
;MTTITKNNAKIQAELITFINAEILESEDSGLDSDTPLLAIGILDSLAMVSLIAKIEDAFGVRVPDEAVNPDNFQSVAAIAQMIDSIQEKNAQLSPLDSHLDPYIKSLTDSLKILESAGIKRHKLQLTQQQGELHYLQVTGNTDYSYVFLPGVGNPSSSWGNMLLSLNGEQSAIAVDLLGFGLSSIASDRPNYADNIQAVLTLLETQQIPQPWILVGSSAGAMIGAEISRLKPESVKALIITGFGFVQNPTAWWEYLMNLSKSPQKFLEAAYYR
;
A
#
# COMPACT_ATOMS: atom_id res chain seq x y z
N MET A 1 -17.25 35.02 8.02
CA MET A 1 -15.87 34.47 7.93
C MET A 1 -15.54 33.78 9.25
N THR A 2 -16.20 32.66 9.61
CA THR A 2 -16.34 32.39 11.07
C THR A 2 -16.31 30.94 11.56
N THR A 3 -16.21 29.92 10.68
CA THR A 3 -16.10 28.50 11.13
C THR A 3 -15.03 27.72 10.36
N ILE A 4 -14.98 27.84 9.04
CA ILE A 4 -13.99 27.17 8.17
C ILE A 4 -12.56 27.60 8.51
N THR A 5 -12.32 28.89 8.71
CA THR A 5 -11.00 29.46 9.07
C THR A 5 -10.50 29.01 10.44
N LYS A 6 -11.40 28.62 11.36
CA LYS A 6 -11.04 28.13 12.70
C LYS A 6 -10.66 26.64 12.68
N ASN A 7 -11.28 25.84 11.80
CA ASN A 7 -10.93 24.42 11.64
C ASN A 7 -9.54 24.27 11.03
N ASN A 8 -9.28 25.02 9.95
CA ASN A 8 -8.00 24.99 9.24
C ASN A 8 -6.81 25.35 10.16
N ALA A 9 -6.93 26.42 10.95
CA ALA A 9 -5.87 26.83 11.89
C ALA A 9 -5.59 25.77 12.97
N LYS A 10 -6.62 25.01 13.39
CA LYS A 10 -6.46 23.91 14.34
C LYS A 10 -5.73 22.73 13.70
N ILE A 11 -6.12 22.35 12.48
CA ILE A 11 -5.46 21.29 11.70
C ILE A 11 -3.98 21.62 11.51
N GLN A 12 -3.65 22.86 11.13
CA GLN A 12 -2.26 23.29 10.98
C GLN A 12 -1.46 23.16 12.27
N ALA A 13 -2.01 23.56 13.42
CA ALA A 13 -1.31 23.46 14.71
C ALA A 13 -1.03 22.00 15.11
N GLU A 14 -1.98 21.08 14.84
CA GLU A 14 -1.80 19.65 15.11
C GLU A 14 -0.76 19.03 14.15
N LEU A 15 -0.76 19.42 12.88
CA LEU A 15 0.23 18.99 11.89
C LEU A 15 1.65 19.46 12.24
N ILE A 16 1.82 20.73 12.63
CA ILE A 16 3.11 21.26 13.08
C ILE A 16 3.63 20.47 14.28
N THR A 17 2.75 20.22 15.26
CA THR A 17 3.10 19.42 16.45
C THR A 17 3.60 18.03 16.07
N PHE A 18 2.91 17.36 15.14
CA PHE A 18 3.29 16.04 14.67
C PHE A 18 4.62 16.05 13.90
N ILE A 19 4.79 16.96 12.96
CA ILE A 19 6.01 17.05 12.15
C ILE A 19 7.21 17.34 13.06
N ASN A 20 7.05 18.20 14.06
CA ASN A 20 8.07 18.47 15.06
C ASN A 20 8.43 17.23 15.88
N ALA A 21 7.45 16.53 16.44
CA ALA A 21 7.68 15.39 17.33
C ALA A 21 8.20 14.14 16.61
N GLU A 22 7.63 13.81 15.45
CA GLU A 22 7.78 12.48 14.83
C GLU A 22 8.67 12.49 13.57
N ILE A 23 8.90 13.66 12.96
CA ILE A 23 9.73 13.79 11.76
C ILE A 23 11.04 14.52 12.07
N LEU A 24 10.96 15.65 12.78
CA LEU A 24 12.12 16.50 13.09
C LEU A 24 12.76 16.18 14.43
N GLU A 25 12.13 15.35 15.26
CA GLU A 25 12.56 14.99 16.62
C GLU A 25 12.94 16.23 17.47
N SER A 26 12.19 17.32 17.33
CA SER A 26 12.41 18.60 18.01
C SER A 26 11.12 19.13 18.62
N GLU A 27 11.20 19.76 19.80
CA GLU A 27 10.05 20.45 20.42
C GLU A 27 9.70 21.76 19.70
N ASP A 28 10.67 22.40 19.06
CA ASP A 28 10.50 23.62 18.28
C ASP A 28 11.55 23.68 17.16
N SER A 29 11.09 23.63 15.91
CA SER A 29 11.93 23.69 14.72
C SER A 29 11.84 25.03 13.97
N GLY A 30 10.99 25.96 14.46
CA GLY A 30 10.63 27.17 13.71
C GLY A 30 9.76 26.91 12.47
N LEU A 31 9.20 25.72 12.31
CA LEU A 31 8.32 25.35 11.21
C LEU A 31 6.99 26.12 11.28
N ASP A 32 6.64 26.77 10.17
CA ASP A 32 5.39 27.51 10.00
C ASP A 32 4.50 26.87 8.92
N SER A 33 3.33 27.47 8.70
CA SER A 33 2.31 26.95 7.78
C SER A 33 2.78 26.92 6.32
N ASP A 34 3.70 27.79 5.94
CA ASP A 34 4.12 28.03 4.56
C ASP A 34 5.50 27.41 4.26
N THR A 35 6.12 26.79 5.27
CA THR A 35 7.42 26.11 5.16
C THR A 35 7.37 25.05 4.06
N PRO A 36 8.29 25.09 3.07
CA PRO A 36 8.22 24.23 1.89
C PRO A 36 8.78 22.82 2.18
N LEU A 37 7.98 22.00 2.86
CA LEU A 37 8.37 20.71 3.49
C LEU A 37 9.16 19.78 2.55
N LEU A 38 8.74 19.66 1.29
CA LEU A 38 9.40 18.82 0.29
C LEU A 38 10.73 19.45 -0.21
N ALA A 39 10.74 20.76 -0.43
CA ALA A 39 11.86 21.45 -1.06
C ALA A 39 13.10 21.52 -0.15
N ILE A 40 12.88 21.58 1.16
CA ILE A 40 13.96 21.56 2.17
C ILE A 40 14.21 20.17 2.76
N GLY A 41 13.52 19.14 2.25
CA GLY A 41 13.74 17.75 2.63
C GLY A 41 13.24 17.36 4.02
N ILE A 42 12.33 18.15 4.62
CA ILE A 42 11.64 17.80 5.86
C ILE A 42 10.68 16.62 5.61
N LEU A 43 9.98 16.66 4.48
CA LEU A 43 9.06 15.61 4.08
C LEU A 43 9.65 14.86 2.88
N ASP A 44 10.02 13.60 3.11
CA ASP A 44 10.40 12.64 2.09
C ASP A 44 9.33 11.56 1.91
N SER A 45 9.54 10.60 1.01
CA SER A 45 8.56 9.55 0.71
C SER A 45 8.20 8.67 1.91
N LEU A 46 9.11 8.47 2.88
CA LEU A 46 8.86 7.64 4.06
C LEU A 46 8.13 8.45 5.13
N ALA A 47 8.58 9.68 5.37
CA ALA A 47 7.92 10.63 6.25
C ALA A 47 6.50 10.94 5.76
N MET A 48 6.27 10.97 4.44
CA MET A 48 4.95 11.14 3.84
C MET A 48 4.00 9.98 4.14
N VAL A 49 4.48 8.73 4.13
CA VAL A 49 3.67 7.56 4.51
C VAL A 49 3.25 7.64 5.98
N SER A 50 4.17 7.97 6.89
CA SER A 50 3.87 8.15 8.31
C SER A 50 2.92 9.31 8.57
N LEU A 51 3.11 10.43 7.85
CA LEU A 51 2.27 11.61 7.94
C LEU A 51 0.85 11.32 7.43
N ILE A 52 0.70 10.62 6.31
CA ILE A 52 -0.61 10.19 5.79
C ILE A 52 -1.33 9.33 6.83
N ALA A 53 -0.67 8.30 7.37
CA ALA A 53 -1.28 7.43 8.38
C ALA A 53 -1.76 8.22 9.60
N LYS A 54 -0.99 9.23 10.04
CA LYS A 54 -1.38 10.08 11.16
C LYS A 54 -2.52 11.04 10.83
N ILE A 55 -2.52 11.62 9.63
CA ILE A 55 -3.61 12.47 9.15
C ILE A 55 -4.93 11.70 9.17
N GLU A 56 -4.93 10.47 8.68
CA GLU A 56 -6.12 9.63 8.63
C GLU A 56 -6.65 9.31 10.04
N ASP A 57 -5.75 8.93 10.95
CA ASP A 57 -6.05 8.65 12.37
C ASP A 57 -6.58 9.89 13.12
N ALA A 58 -5.89 11.03 13.00
CA ALA A 58 -6.20 12.23 13.78
C ALA A 58 -7.45 12.97 13.30
N PHE A 59 -7.69 13.01 11.98
CA PHE A 59 -8.75 13.82 11.40
C PHE A 59 -9.94 13.02 10.87
N GLY A 60 -9.91 11.69 11.00
CA GLY A 60 -10.99 10.80 10.56
C GLY A 60 -11.24 10.89 9.06
N VAL A 61 -10.19 11.16 8.28
CA VAL A 61 -10.23 11.23 6.82
C VAL A 61 -9.52 10.03 6.22
N ARG A 62 -9.78 9.75 4.94
CA ARG A 62 -8.97 8.83 4.13
C ARG A 62 -8.32 9.65 3.03
N VAL A 63 -7.00 9.60 2.91
CA VAL A 63 -6.26 10.34 1.86
C VAL A 63 -6.24 9.47 0.60
N PRO A 64 -6.91 9.86 -0.49
CA PRO A 64 -6.90 9.08 -1.72
C PRO A 64 -5.56 9.20 -2.44
N ASP A 65 -5.17 8.17 -3.20
CA ASP A 65 -3.87 8.11 -3.89
C ASP A 65 -3.65 9.32 -4.82
N GLU A 66 -4.71 9.83 -5.47
CA GLU A 66 -4.61 11.00 -6.35
C GLU A 66 -4.31 12.30 -5.58
N ALA A 67 -4.62 12.34 -4.29
CA ALA A 67 -4.28 13.45 -3.42
C ALA A 67 -2.83 13.37 -2.89
N VAL A 68 -2.13 12.24 -3.05
CA VAL A 68 -0.73 12.07 -2.69
C VAL A 68 0.16 12.61 -3.82
N ASN A 69 0.32 13.92 -3.84
CA ASN A 69 1.11 14.63 -4.85
C ASN A 69 1.87 15.82 -4.22
N PRO A 70 2.89 16.37 -4.92
CA PRO A 70 3.70 17.46 -4.37
C PRO A 70 2.89 18.70 -3.99
N ASP A 71 1.85 19.05 -4.74
CA ASP A 71 1.07 20.28 -4.49
C ASP A 71 0.31 20.21 -3.16
N ASN A 72 -0.22 19.03 -2.80
CA ASN A 72 -0.94 18.82 -1.54
C ASN A 72 -0.02 18.65 -0.33
N PHE A 73 1.25 18.27 -0.55
CA PHE A 73 2.22 18.00 0.51
C PHE A 73 3.37 19.02 0.56
N GLN A 74 3.29 20.12 -0.21
CA GLN A 74 4.32 21.15 -0.27
C GLN A 74 4.48 21.94 1.03
N SER A 75 3.42 22.09 1.82
CA SER A 75 3.41 22.86 3.08
C SER A 75 2.32 22.38 4.03
N VAL A 76 2.41 22.77 5.31
CA VAL A 76 1.36 22.46 6.29
C VAL A 76 0.01 23.08 5.91
N ALA A 77 0.02 24.29 5.34
CA ALA A 77 -1.19 24.94 4.85
C ALA A 77 -1.85 24.14 3.72
N ALA A 78 -1.06 23.60 2.78
CA ALA A 78 -1.56 22.78 1.68
C ALA A 78 -2.17 21.47 2.19
N ILE A 79 -1.52 20.82 3.15
CA ILE A 79 -2.02 19.58 3.78
C ILE A 79 -3.32 19.87 4.53
N ALA A 80 -3.40 20.96 5.30
CA ALA A 80 -4.61 21.35 5.99
C ALA A 80 -5.77 21.63 5.03
N GLN A 81 -5.50 22.28 3.90
CA GLN A 81 -6.48 22.53 2.85
C GLN A 81 -6.97 21.23 2.18
N MET A 82 -6.07 20.27 1.97
CA MET A 82 -6.43 18.93 1.48
C MET A 82 -7.38 18.22 2.46
N ILE A 83 -7.05 18.23 3.76
CA ILE A 83 -7.88 17.61 4.82
C ILE A 83 -9.27 18.26 4.86
N ASP A 84 -9.35 19.59 4.89
CA ASP A 84 -10.62 20.32 4.88
C ASP A 84 -11.46 19.96 3.63
N SER A 85 -10.83 19.88 2.45
CA SER A 85 -11.51 19.53 1.20
C SER A 85 -12.08 18.10 1.24
N ILE A 86 -11.39 17.16 1.89
CA ILE A 86 -11.87 15.80 2.08
C ILE A 86 -13.05 15.78 3.07
N GLN A 87 -12.95 16.49 4.19
CA GLN A 87 -14.02 16.59 5.18
C GLN A 87 -15.28 17.24 4.60
N GLU A 88 -15.15 18.29 3.79
CA GLU A 88 -16.27 18.94 3.11
C GLU A 88 -16.95 18.02 2.10
N LYS A 89 -16.18 17.29 1.30
CA LYS A 89 -16.73 16.27 0.38
C LYS A 89 -17.49 15.19 1.14
N ASN A 90 -16.95 14.71 2.26
CA ASN A 90 -17.60 13.70 3.10
C ASN A 90 -18.91 14.22 3.73
N ALA A 91 -18.98 15.50 4.10
CA ALA A 91 -20.18 16.12 4.65
C ALA A 91 -21.30 16.36 3.61
N GLN A 92 -20.96 16.39 2.31
CA GLN A 92 -21.93 16.56 1.22
C GLN A 92 -22.51 15.22 0.72
N LEU A 93 -21.99 14.08 1.17
CA LEU A 93 -22.51 12.75 0.87
C LEU A 93 -23.72 12.44 1.78
N SER A 94 -24.79 11.87 1.20
CA SER A 94 -26.02 11.47 1.90
C SER A 94 -25.74 10.39 2.97
N PRO A 95 -26.52 10.29 4.07
CA PRO A 95 -26.37 9.22 5.07
C PRO A 95 -26.49 7.78 4.53
N LEU A 96 -27.06 7.61 3.32
CA LEU A 96 -27.07 6.30 2.64
C LEU A 96 -25.73 5.96 1.95
N ASP A 97 -24.89 6.96 1.69
CA ASP A 97 -23.57 6.83 1.07
C ASP A 97 -22.42 6.83 2.10
N SER A 98 -22.70 7.17 3.37
CA SER A 98 -21.69 7.34 4.44
C SER A 98 -21.20 6.04 5.09
N HIS A 99 -21.68 4.87 4.66
CA HIS A 99 -21.31 3.58 5.24
C HIS A 99 -20.28 2.78 4.44
N LEU A 100 -19.85 3.29 3.29
CA LEU A 100 -18.75 2.72 2.52
C LEU A 100 -17.70 3.81 2.36
N ASP A 101 -16.51 3.59 2.92
CA ASP A 101 -15.32 4.38 2.63
C ASP A 101 -15.26 4.62 1.09
N PRO A 102 -15.13 5.86 0.60
CA PRO A 102 -15.04 6.16 -0.83
C PRO A 102 -14.01 5.30 -1.58
N TYR A 103 -12.92 4.90 -0.91
CA TYR A 103 -11.96 3.93 -1.42
C TYR A 103 -12.59 2.55 -1.62
N ILE A 104 -13.30 2.04 -0.62
CA ILE A 104 -14.03 0.76 -0.70
C ILE A 104 -15.12 0.83 -1.78
N LYS A 105 -15.79 1.96 -1.96
CA LYS A 105 -16.76 2.14 -3.05
C LYS A 105 -16.06 2.09 -4.42
N SER A 106 -14.98 2.85 -4.63
CA SER A 106 -14.20 2.86 -5.87
C SER A 106 -13.61 1.48 -6.20
N LEU A 107 -13.06 0.81 -5.18
CA LEU A 107 -12.57 -0.56 -5.28
C LEU A 107 -13.70 -1.52 -5.66
N THR A 108 -14.86 -1.41 -5.02
CA THR A 108 -16.04 -2.24 -5.33
C THR A 108 -16.53 -2.01 -6.75
N ASP A 109 -16.54 -0.76 -7.23
CA ASP A 109 -16.93 -0.43 -8.60
C ASP A 109 -15.90 -0.99 -9.61
N SER A 110 -14.61 -0.94 -9.30
CA SER A 110 -13.55 -1.57 -10.10
C SER A 110 -13.73 -3.10 -10.16
N LEU A 111 -14.05 -3.73 -9.02
CA LEU A 111 -14.29 -5.17 -8.94
C LEU A 111 -15.50 -5.60 -9.77
N LYS A 112 -16.60 -4.83 -9.78
CA LYS A 112 -17.77 -5.12 -10.63
C LYS A 112 -17.41 -5.15 -12.12
N ILE A 113 -16.52 -4.26 -12.56
CA ILE A 113 -16.04 -4.23 -13.95
C ILE A 113 -15.30 -5.54 -14.26
N LEU A 114 -14.37 -5.93 -13.38
CA LEU A 114 -13.61 -7.18 -13.53
C LEU A 114 -14.52 -8.43 -13.49
N GLU A 115 -15.49 -8.46 -12.58
CA GLU A 115 -16.50 -9.53 -12.46
C GLU A 115 -17.33 -9.65 -13.74
N SER A 116 -17.76 -8.53 -14.34
CA SER A 116 -18.49 -8.51 -15.61
C SER A 116 -17.69 -9.04 -16.79
N ALA A 117 -16.36 -9.00 -16.69
CA ALA A 117 -15.41 -9.53 -17.67
C ALA A 117 -14.97 -10.99 -17.38
N GLY A 118 -15.65 -11.67 -16.45
CA GLY A 118 -15.46 -13.09 -16.18
C GLY A 118 -14.39 -13.41 -15.12
N ILE A 119 -13.87 -12.41 -14.41
CA ILE A 119 -12.97 -12.62 -13.27
C ILE A 119 -13.81 -12.99 -12.05
N LYS A 120 -13.47 -14.09 -11.37
CA LYS A 120 -14.16 -14.53 -10.17
C LYS A 120 -13.53 -13.91 -8.94
N ARG A 121 -14.37 -13.44 -8.02
CA ARG A 121 -13.96 -12.90 -6.73
C ARG A 121 -14.18 -13.93 -5.62
N HIS A 122 -13.20 -14.05 -4.74
CA HIS A 122 -13.22 -15.03 -3.66
C HIS A 122 -12.72 -14.42 -2.35
N LYS A 123 -13.13 -15.07 -1.25
CA LYS A 123 -12.71 -14.78 0.11
C LYS A 123 -12.38 -16.10 0.81
N LEU A 124 -11.30 -16.10 1.59
CA LEU A 124 -10.85 -17.23 2.38
C LEU A 124 -10.71 -16.84 3.84
N GLN A 125 -11.43 -17.53 4.72
CA GLN A 125 -11.26 -17.35 6.17
C GLN A 125 -9.91 -17.93 6.62
N LEU A 126 -9.13 -17.13 7.33
CA LEU A 126 -7.85 -17.51 7.92
C LEU A 126 -8.01 -17.68 9.43
N THR A 127 -8.10 -18.92 9.89
CA THR A 127 -8.29 -19.25 11.31
C THR A 127 -7.10 -18.82 12.18
N GLN A 128 -5.87 -18.96 11.68
CA GLN A 128 -4.66 -18.64 12.46
C GLN A 128 -4.44 -17.14 12.63
N GLN A 129 -4.69 -16.36 11.57
CA GLN A 129 -4.54 -14.91 11.57
C GLN A 129 -5.80 -14.19 12.07
N GLN A 130 -6.88 -14.94 12.35
CA GLN A 130 -8.20 -14.39 12.68
C GLN A 130 -8.62 -13.31 11.68
N GLY A 131 -8.52 -13.64 10.41
CA GLY A 131 -8.69 -12.69 9.31
C GLY A 131 -9.35 -13.34 8.11
N GLU A 132 -9.52 -12.56 7.04
CA GLU A 132 -10.04 -13.01 5.77
C GLU A 132 -9.13 -12.52 4.66
N LEU A 133 -8.82 -13.40 3.71
CA LEU A 133 -8.03 -13.05 2.55
C LEU A 133 -8.91 -12.99 1.31
N HIS A 134 -8.89 -11.85 0.64
CA HIS A 134 -9.57 -11.63 -0.63
C HIS A 134 -8.62 -11.90 -1.79
N TYR A 135 -9.14 -12.53 -2.84
CA TYR A 135 -8.40 -12.75 -4.07
C TYR A 135 -9.32 -12.79 -5.29
N LEU A 136 -8.75 -12.45 -6.44
CA LEU A 136 -9.35 -12.58 -7.76
C LEU A 136 -8.79 -13.81 -8.47
N GLN A 137 -9.61 -14.45 -9.30
CA GLN A 137 -9.26 -15.67 -9.99
C GLN A 137 -9.81 -15.71 -11.41
N VAL A 138 -8.99 -16.23 -12.34
CA VAL A 138 -9.41 -16.65 -13.67
C VAL A 138 -9.03 -18.11 -13.90
N THR A 139 -9.76 -18.77 -14.80
CA THR A 139 -9.54 -20.17 -15.16
C THR A 139 -9.04 -20.28 -16.59
N GLY A 140 -8.14 -21.22 -16.84
CA GLY A 140 -7.57 -21.52 -18.16
C GLY A 140 -6.78 -22.82 -18.07
N ASN A 141 -5.71 -22.96 -18.85
CA ASN A 141 -4.78 -24.08 -18.70
C ASN A 141 -4.22 -24.15 -17.26
N THR A 142 -4.03 -25.36 -16.75
CA THR A 142 -3.53 -25.67 -15.40
C THR A 142 -2.13 -26.28 -15.37
N ASP A 143 -1.42 -26.30 -16.50
CA ASP A 143 0.00 -26.73 -16.60
C ASP A 143 0.92 -25.94 -15.65
N TYR A 144 0.49 -24.74 -15.26
CA TYR A 144 1.02 -23.90 -14.19
C TYR A 144 -0.04 -22.85 -13.82
N SER A 145 0.12 -22.16 -12.68
CA SER A 145 -0.75 -21.02 -12.34
C SER A 145 0.06 -19.76 -12.06
N TYR A 146 -0.41 -18.61 -12.54
CA TYR A 146 0.14 -17.31 -12.12
C TYR A 146 -0.39 -16.92 -10.75
N VAL A 147 0.47 -16.42 -9.89
CA VAL A 147 0.12 -15.88 -8.57
C VAL A 147 0.67 -14.46 -8.49
N PHE A 148 -0.22 -13.47 -8.61
CA PHE A 148 0.13 -12.06 -8.54
C PHE A 148 0.09 -11.55 -7.11
N LEU A 149 1.24 -11.03 -6.65
CA LEU A 149 1.48 -10.52 -5.31
C LEU A 149 1.74 -9.01 -5.40
N PRO A 150 0.80 -8.15 -4.94
CA PRO A 150 0.92 -6.71 -5.09
C PRO A 150 1.95 -6.11 -4.12
N GLY A 151 2.34 -4.87 -4.39
CA GLY A 151 3.03 -4.03 -3.40
C GLY A 151 2.06 -3.50 -2.34
N VAL A 152 2.61 -2.98 -1.24
CA VAL A 152 1.83 -2.28 -0.20
C VAL A 152 0.97 -1.17 -0.84
N GLY A 153 -0.29 -1.08 -0.43
CA GLY A 153 -1.27 -0.10 -0.92
C GLY A 153 -2.02 -0.52 -2.19
N ASN A 154 -1.50 -1.48 -2.98
CA ASN A 154 -2.15 -1.90 -4.21
C ASN A 154 -3.13 -3.07 -3.97
N PRO A 155 -4.40 -2.96 -4.38
CA PRO A 155 -5.33 -4.08 -4.36
C PRO A 155 -5.03 -5.07 -5.50
N SER A 156 -5.51 -6.31 -5.35
CA SER A 156 -5.54 -7.36 -6.37
C SER A 156 -6.14 -6.90 -7.70
N SER A 157 -7.08 -5.96 -7.67
CA SER A 157 -7.67 -5.35 -8.88
C SER A 157 -6.66 -4.57 -9.73
N SER A 158 -5.51 -4.14 -9.17
CA SER A 158 -4.40 -3.56 -9.94
C SER A 158 -3.83 -4.53 -11.00
N TRP A 159 -4.00 -5.84 -10.78
CA TRP A 159 -3.64 -6.88 -11.75
C TRP A 159 -4.75 -7.20 -12.75
N GLY A 160 -5.85 -6.42 -12.77
CA GLY A 160 -7.03 -6.67 -13.60
C GLY A 160 -6.71 -6.91 -15.07
N ASN A 161 -5.89 -6.06 -15.69
CA ASN A 161 -5.49 -6.23 -17.10
C ASN A 161 -4.73 -7.53 -17.37
N MET A 162 -3.91 -7.98 -16.42
CA MET A 162 -3.19 -9.25 -16.52
C MET A 162 -4.17 -10.42 -16.39
N LEU A 163 -5.08 -10.38 -15.42
CA LEU A 163 -6.11 -11.40 -15.26
C LEU A 163 -7.01 -11.49 -16.50
N LEU A 164 -7.41 -10.36 -17.07
CA LEU A 164 -8.20 -10.31 -18.30
C LEU A 164 -7.47 -10.98 -19.47
N SER A 165 -6.18 -10.70 -19.62
CA SER A 165 -5.36 -11.27 -20.70
C SER A 165 -5.14 -12.78 -20.53
N LEU A 166 -5.23 -13.30 -19.31
CA LEU A 166 -5.05 -14.72 -19.00
C LEU A 166 -6.38 -15.49 -18.95
N ASN A 167 -7.52 -14.81 -18.92
CA ASN A 167 -8.82 -15.45 -18.75
C ASN A 167 -9.15 -16.38 -19.92
N GLY A 168 -9.35 -17.66 -19.65
CA GLY A 168 -9.52 -18.71 -20.66
C GLY A 168 -8.21 -19.29 -21.19
N GLU A 169 -7.08 -18.58 -21.05
CA GLU A 169 -5.76 -18.99 -21.54
C GLU A 169 -4.97 -19.75 -20.47
N GLN A 170 -4.80 -19.17 -19.28
CA GLN A 170 -4.04 -19.77 -18.18
C GLN A 170 -4.71 -19.50 -16.82
N SER A 171 -4.64 -20.47 -15.91
CA SER A 171 -5.04 -20.30 -14.51
C SER A 171 -4.21 -19.20 -13.84
N ALA A 172 -4.88 -18.25 -13.17
CA ALA A 172 -4.22 -17.19 -12.45
C ALA A 172 -5.04 -16.68 -11.26
N ILE A 173 -4.34 -16.23 -10.23
CA ILE A 173 -4.92 -15.52 -9.09
C ILE A 173 -4.17 -14.21 -8.78
N ALA A 174 -4.87 -13.23 -8.25
CA ALA A 174 -4.28 -12.01 -7.68
C ALA A 174 -4.80 -11.80 -6.26
N VAL A 175 -3.89 -11.51 -5.33
CA VAL A 175 -4.19 -11.54 -3.89
C VAL A 175 -4.19 -10.14 -3.29
N ASP A 176 -5.14 -9.84 -2.39
CA ASP A 176 -5.03 -8.71 -1.47
C ASP A 176 -4.21 -9.13 -0.24
N LEU A 177 -3.14 -8.39 0.07
CA LEU A 177 -2.37 -8.59 1.30
C LEU A 177 -3.21 -8.26 2.54
N LEU A 178 -2.94 -8.92 3.67
CA LEU A 178 -3.64 -8.66 4.92
C LEU A 178 -3.52 -7.19 5.33
N GLY A 179 -4.67 -6.57 5.67
CA GLY A 179 -4.75 -5.14 5.98
C GLY A 179 -4.86 -4.22 4.76
N PHE A 180 -4.91 -4.79 3.54
CA PHE A 180 -5.04 -4.04 2.29
C PHE A 180 -6.21 -4.56 1.44
N GLY A 181 -6.71 -3.72 0.54
CA GLY A 181 -7.82 -4.08 -0.34
C GLY A 181 -9.06 -4.49 0.46
N LEU A 182 -9.59 -5.68 0.17
CA LEU A 182 -10.70 -6.31 0.90
C LEU A 182 -10.26 -7.42 1.86
N SER A 183 -8.94 -7.61 2.05
CA SER A 183 -8.39 -8.54 3.05
C SER A 183 -8.37 -7.90 4.43
N SER A 184 -8.68 -8.69 5.46
CA SER A 184 -8.74 -8.24 6.86
C SER A 184 -7.95 -9.18 7.77
N ILE A 185 -7.53 -8.65 8.92
CA ILE A 185 -6.85 -9.39 9.98
C ILE A 185 -7.29 -8.78 11.33
N ALA A 186 -7.37 -9.58 12.39
CA ALA A 186 -7.70 -9.07 13.73
C ALA A 186 -6.61 -8.19 14.34
N SER A 187 -5.35 -8.34 13.90
CA SER A 187 -4.23 -7.51 14.32
C SER A 187 -4.26 -6.16 13.61
N ASP A 188 -4.11 -5.07 14.35
CA ASP A 188 -4.05 -3.71 13.80
C ASP A 188 -2.81 -3.46 12.91
N ARG A 189 -1.81 -4.36 12.96
CA ARG A 189 -0.55 -4.26 12.20
C ARG A 189 -0.11 -5.64 11.68
N PRO A 190 -0.65 -6.13 10.55
CA PRO A 190 -0.17 -7.36 9.92
C PRO A 190 1.30 -7.21 9.56
N ASN A 191 2.11 -8.18 9.98
CA ASN A 191 3.51 -8.20 9.61
C ASN A 191 3.73 -9.01 8.33
N TYR A 192 4.98 -9.03 7.90
CA TYR A 192 5.39 -9.67 6.67
C TYR A 192 5.26 -11.22 6.72
N ALA A 193 5.54 -11.84 7.86
CA ALA A 193 5.36 -13.28 8.05
C ALA A 193 3.87 -13.69 8.02
N ASP A 194 2.97 -12.84 8.55
CA ASP A 194 1.53 -13.07 8.49
C ASP A 194 1.05 -13.16 7.03
N ASN A 195 1.55 -12.27 6.17
CA ASN A 195 1.23 -12.25 4.75
C ASN A 195 1.77 -13.47 4.00
N ILE A 196 3.00 -13.91 4.28
CA ILE A 196 3.56 -15.15 3.69
C ILE A 196 2.68 -16.34 4.06
N GLN A 197 2.35 -16.47 5.36
CA GLN A 197 1.55 -17.59 5.84
C GLN A 197 0.15 -17.57 5.23
N ALA A 198 -0.47 -16.40 5.13
CA ALA A 198 -1.80 -16.24 4.54
C ALA A 198 -1.82 -16.63 3.05
N VAL A 199 -0.83 -16.20 2.27
CA VAL A 199 -0.71 -16.57 0.85
C VAL A 199 -0.45 -18.08 0.71
N LEU A 200 0.43 -18.67 1.53
CA LEU A 200 0.64 -20.12 1.52
C LEU A 200 -0.65 -20.89 1.87
N THR A 201 -1.35 -20.46 2.92
CA THR A 201 -2.64 -21.06 3.32
C THR A 201 -3.67 -20.95 2.20
N LEU A 202 -3.73 -19.82 1.48
CA LEU A 202 -4.57 -19.69 0.29
C LEU A 202 -4.22 -20.72 -0.77
N LEU A 203 -2.94 -20.75 -1.19
CA LEU A 203 -2.47 -21.60 -2.26
C LEU A 203 -2.74 -23.08 -1.99
N GLU A 204 -2.57 -23.51 -0.73
CA GLU A 204 -2.80 -24.88 -0.29
C GLU A 204 -4.29 -25.21 -0.12
N THR A 205 -5.04 -24.36 0.57
CA THR A 205 -6.46 -24.62 0.89
C THR A 205 -7.33 -24.62 -0.35
N GLN A 206 -7.08 -23.69 -1.27
CA GLN A 206 -7.80 -23.60 -2.54
C GLN A 206 -7.22 -24.52 -3.61
N GLN A 207 -6.18 -25.29 -3.30
CA GLN A 207 -5.53 -26.23 -4.21
C GLN A 207 -5.17 -25.58 -5.54
N ILE A 208 -4.55 -24.39 -5.48
CA ILE A 208 -4.18 -23.63 -6.67
C ILE A 208 -3.21 -24.47 -7.50
N PRO A 209 -3.50 -24.76 -8.80
CA PRO A 209 -2.73 -25.72 -9.58
C PRO A 209 -1.24 -25.37 -9.64
N GLN A 210 -0.41 -26.34 -9.30
CA GLN A 210 1.05 -26.25 -9.35
C GLN A 210 1.59 -26.74 -10.70
N PRO A 211 2.80 -26.30 -11.11
CA PRO A 211 3.66 -25.36 -10.39
C PRO A 211 3.22 -23.90 -10.57
N TRP A 212 3.62 -23.03 -9.65
CA TRP A 212 3.27 -21.62 -9.65
C TRP A 212 4.32 -20.76 -10.35
N ILE A 213 3.89 -19.73 -11.06
CA ILE A 213 4.71 -18.59 -11.44
C ILE A 213 4.33 -17.42 -10.54
N LEU A 214 5.21 -17.09 -9.60
CA LEU A 214 4.99 -16.00 -8.65
C LEU A 214 5.41 -14.69 -9.29
N VAL A 215 4.51 -13.70 -9.33
CA VAL A 215 4.78 -12.37 -9.87
C VAL A 215 4.62 -11.36 -8.75
N GLY A 216 5.74 -10.86 -8.24
CA GLY A 216 5.78 -9.96 -7.10
C GLY A 216 6.17 -8.54 -7.49
N SER A 217 5.44 -7.56 -6.95
CA SER A 217 5.79 -6.14 -6.98
C SER A 217 6.13 -5.66 -5.57
N SER A 218 7.28 -5.00 -5.40
CA SER A 218 7.70 -4.40 -4.11
C SER A 218 7.57 -5.40 -2.94
N ALA A 219 6.69 -5.16 -1.96
CA ALA A 219 6.41 -6.11 -0.87
C ALA A 219 6.03 -7.52 -1.35
N GLY A 220 5.26 -7.63 -2.43
CA GLY A 220 4.92 -8.91 -3.05
C GLY A 220 6.13 -9.65 -3.63
N ALA A 221 7.19 -8.94 -4.03
CA ALA A 221 8.43 -9.57 -4.49
C ALA A 221 9.16 -10.26 -3.33
N MET A 222 9.19 -9.63 -2.16
CA MET A 222 9.69 -10.28 -0.96
C MET A 222 8.85 -11.55 -0.69
N ILE A 223 7.51 -11.44 -0.65
CA ILE A 223 6.63 -12.57 -0.31
C ILE A 223 6.88 -13.73 -1.29
N GLY A 224 6.95 -13.43 -2.58
CA GLY A 224 7.24 -14.41 -3.62
C GLY A 224 8.61 -15.06 -3.46
N ALA A 225 9.64 -14.30 -3.08
CA ALA A 225 10.96 -14.83 -2.77
C ALA A 225 10.95 -15.84 -1.62
N GLU A 226 10.27 -15.50 -0.52
CA GLU A 226 10.21 -16.38 0.64
C GLU A 226 9.36 -17.65 0.37
N ILE A 227 8.25 -17.51 -0.35
CA ILE A 227 7.47 -18.67 -0.81
C ILE A 227 8.33 -19.57 -1.72
N SER A 228 9.09 -18.98 -2.65
CA SER A 228 10.00 -19.73 -3.53
C SER A 228 11.06 -20.50 -2.73
N ARG A 229 11.58 -19.89 -1.65
CA ARG A 229 12.53 -20.54 -0.74
C ARG A 229 11.90 -21.69 0.04
N LEU A 230 10.66 -21.53 0.50
CA LEU A 230 9.93 -22.52 1.30
C LEU A 230 9.34 -23.67 0.46
N LYS A 231 8.99 -23.40 -0.80
CA LYS A 231 8.30 -24.34 -1.70
C LYS A 231 8.98 -24.42 -3.09
N PRO A 232 10.30 -24.72 -3.17
CA PRO A 232 11.04 -24.65 -4.44
C PRO A 232 10.50 -25.62 -5.50
N GLU A 233 10.00 -26.79 -5.11
CA GLU A 233 9.41 -27.77 -6.03
C GLU A 233 8.05 -27.34 -6.61
N SER A 234 7.35 -26.44 -5.90
CA SER A 234 6.04 -25.95 -6.30
C SER A 234 6.12 -24.65 -7.10
N VAL A 235 7.28 -24.00 -7.19
CA VAL A 235 7.47 -22.71 -7.88
C VAL A 235 8.32 -22.90 -9.13
N LYS A 236 7.69 -22.75 -10.30
CA LYS A 236 8.34 -22.85 -11.62
C LYS A 236 9.21 -21.64 -11.92
N ALA A 237 8.75 -20.45 -11.52
CA ALA A 237 9.49 -19.21 -11.72
C ALA A 237 9.05 -18.14 -10.72
N LEU A 238 9.97 -17.23 -10.41
CA LEU A 238 9.74 -16.02 -9.63
C LEU A 238 10.07 -14.80 -10.50
N ILE A 239 9.09 -13.93 -10.71
CA ILE A 239 9.23 -12.66 -11.43
C ILE A 239 9.15 -11.54 -10.40
N ILE A 240 10.18 -10.70 -10.37
CA ILE A 240 10.31 -9.60 -9.42
C ILE A 240 10.29 -8.27 -10.17
N THR A 241 9.42 -7.37 -9.70
CA THR A 241 9.30 -6.00 -10.21
C THR A 241 9.40 -5.01 -9.04
N GLY A 242 10.11 -3.90 -9.23
CA GLY A 242 10.16 -2.83 -8.23
C GLY A 242 10.88 -3.17 -6.91
N PHE A 243 11.65 -4.27 -6.84
CA PHE A 243 12.55 -4.56 -5.72
C PHE A 243 13.75 -5.39 -6.19
N GLY A 244 14.95 -5.16 -5.65
CA GLY A 244 16.14 -5.95 -5.94
C GLY A 244 16.44 -6.93 -4.80
N PHE A 245 16.77 -8.18 -5.11
CA PHE A 245 17.28 -9.13 -4.12
C PHE A 245 18.58 -8.59 -3.50
N VAL A 246 18.59 -8.40 -2.19
CA VAL A 246 19.78 -7.98 -1.45
C VAL A 246 20.56 -9.22 -1.01
N GLN A 247 21.68 -9.51 -1.69
CA GLN A 247 22.48 -10.72 -1.44
C GLN A 247 23.08 -10.80 -0.02
N ASN A 248 23.32 -9.65 0.60
CA ASN A 248 23.82 -9.57 1.97
C ASN A 248 23.06 -8.47 2.71
N PRO A 249 21.92 -8.80 3.36
CA PRO A 249 21.07 -7.83 4.03
C PRO A 249 21.82 -7.00 5.07
N THR A 250 22.75 -7.62 5.80
CA THR A 250 23.57 -6.94 6.80
C THR A 250 24.56 -5.97 6.16
N ALA A 251 25.33 -6.40 5.16
CA ALA A 251 26.29 -5.51 4.49
C ALA A 251 25.59 -4.41 3.67
N TRP A 252 24.41 -4.69 3.14
CA TRP A 252 23.58 -3.69 2.47
C TRP A 252 23.00 -2.69 3.48
N TRP A 253 22.53 -3.17 4.63
CA TRP A 253 22.10 -2.31 5.72
C TRP A 253 23.26 -1.44 6.23
N GLU A 254 24.44 -2.02 6.45
CA GLU A 254 25.66 -1.29 6.79
C GLU A 254 26.07 -0.30 5.70
N TYR A 255 25.94 -0.67 4.42
CA TYR A 255 26.17 0.22 3.29
C TYR A 255 25.18 1.39 3.28
N LEU A 256 23.89 1.14 3.50
CA LEU A 256 22.88 2.19 3.65
C LEU A 256 23.16 3.09 4.87
N MET A 257 23.52 2.51 6.02
CA MET A 257 23.91 3.24 7.22
C MET A 257 25.22 4.01 7.05
N ASN A 258 26.09 3.59 6.14
CA ASN A 258 27.33 4.30 5.81
C ASN A 258 27.08 5.42 4.79
N LEU A 259 26.20 5.18 3.82
CA LEU A 259 25.74 6.19 2.88
C LEU A 259 24.90 7.28 3.54
N SER A 260 24.07 6.93 4.53
CA SER A 260 23.27 7.90 5.30
C SER A 260 24.13 8.86 6.13
N LYS A 261 25.37 8.46 6.48
CA LYS A 261 26.37 9.34 7.12
C LYS A 261 26.98 10.35 6.15
N SER A 262 26.71 10.25 4.85
CA SER A 262 27.15 11.19 3.82
C SER A 262 26.05 11.40 2.77
N PRO A 263 24.98 12.15 3.13
CA PRO A 263 23.75 12.27 2.34
C PRO A 263 23.98 12.74 0.89
N GLN A 264 25.01 13.55 0.64
CA GLN A 264 25.37 14.01 -0.71
C GLN A 264 25.90 12.88 -1.62
N LYS A 265 26.68 11.93 -1.09
CA LYS A 265 27.17 10.76 -1.85
C LYS A 265 26.08 9.73 -2.10
N PHE A 266 25.12 9.62 -1.18
CA PHE A 266 23.91 8.83 -1.35
C PHE A 266 23.10 9.33 -2.57
N LEU A 267 22.96 10.65 -2.70
CA LEU A 267 22.22 11.28 -3.81
C LEU A 267 22.94 11.13 -5.15
N GLU A 268 24.27 11.27 -5.19
CA GLU A 268 25.06 11.02 -6.42
C GLU A 268 24.94 9.56 -6.89
N ALA A 269 25.00 8.58 -5.98
CA ALA A 269 24.97 7.15 -6.35
C ALA A 269 23.56 6.62 -6.69
N ALA A 270 22.50 7.18 -6.09
CA ALA A 270 21.13 6.72 -6.26
C ALA A 270 20.41 7.33 -7.47
N TYR A 271 20.77 8.55 -7.87
CA TYR A 271 20.01 9.33 -8.87
C TYR A 271 20.82 9.76 -10.10
N TYR A 272 22.15 9.67 -10.06
CA TYR A 272 23.00 10.03 -11.20
C TYR A 272 23.87 8.83 -11.61
N ARG A 273 23.29 7.94 -12.41
CA ARG A 273 24.05 7.16 -13.38
C ARG A 273 24.08 7.89 -14.71
#